data_AF-A0A7J6RYX8-F1
#
_entry.id   AF-A0A7J6RYX8-F1
#
_cell.length_a   1.000
_cell.length_b   1.000
_cell.length_c   1.000
_cell.angle_alpha   90.00
_cell.angle_beta   90.00
_cell.angle_gamma   90.00
#
_symmetry.space_group_name_H-M   'P 1'
#
loop_
_entity.id
_entity.type
_entity.pdbx_description
1 polymer ?
#
loop_
_entity_poly.entity_id
_entity_poly.type
_entity_poly.pdbx_seq_one_letter_code
_entity_poly.pdbx_strand_id
1 'polypeptide(L)'
;VLAALPLTMITPDGPPCPTCPVDTPSRGAVNGNNDYDTLVNFLSDQSIGEHERVSVPFDGSTRKLVYCDFTASGRSVSAIEEFITSTVCPTYANTHSLASATARQTMHYREEARDK
;
A
#
# COMPACT_ATOMS: atom_id res chain seq x y z
N VAL A 1 -29.62 -18.92 18.57
CA VAL A 1 -28.93 -17.77 19.23
C VAL A 1 -28.73 -16.71 18.16
N LEU A 2 -29.83 -16.02 17.89
CA LEU A 2 -29.94 -14.97 16.88
C LEU A 2 -29.73 -13.66 17.64
N ALA A 3 -28.53 -13.09 17.57
CA ALA A 3 -28.31 -11.72 18.02
C ALA A 3 -28.38 -10.83 16.78
N ALA A 4 -29.52 -10.18 16.61
CA ALA A 4 -29.70 -9.07 15.69
C ALA A 4 -28.80 -7.92 16.18
N LEU A 5 -27.58 -7.85 15.64
CA LEU A 5 -26.76 -6.65 15.70
C LEU A 5 -27.27 -5.69 14.62
N PRO A 6 -27.52 -4.41 14.95
CA PRO A 6 -28.01 -3.46 13.98
C PRO A 6 -26.99 -3.29 12.84
N LEU A 7 -27.52 -3.30 11.62
CA LEU A 7 -26.85 -2.92 10.37
C LEU A 7 -26.32 -1.49 10.48
N THR A 8 -25.15 -1.30 11.11
CA THR A 8 -24.34 -0.12 10.85
C THR A 8 -23.61 -0.39 9.55
N MET A 9 -24.04 0.29 8.48
CA MET A 9 -23.20 0.55 7.33
C MET A 9 -21.80 0.88 7.82
N ILE A 10 -20.82 0.11 7.38
CA ILE A 10 -19.43 0.59 7.37
C ILE A 10 -19.42 1.63 6.25
N THR A 11 -19.86 2.84 6.59
CA THR A 11 -19.53 4.05 5.83
C THR A 11 -18.02 4.18 5.86
N PRO A 12 -17.34 4.50 4.75
CA PRO A 12 -15.90 4.74 4.76
C PRO A 12 -15.50 5.97 5.59
N ASP A 13 -16.45 6.79 6.05
CA ASP A 13 -16.21 7.98 6.86
C ASP A 13 -16.41 7.75 8.37
N GLY A 14 -15.64 6.83 8.95
CA GLY A 14 -15.41 6.86 10.40
C GLY A 14 -14.59 8.11 10.78
N PRO A 15 -14.76 8.70 11.97
CA PRO A 15 -13.88 9.78 12.42
C PRO A 15 -12.43 9.29 12.32
N PRO A 16 -11.50 10.09 11.77
CA PRO A 16 -10.12 9.66 11.59
C PRO A 16 -9.58 9.14 12.91
N CYS A 17 -9.02 7.93 12.87
CA CYS A 17 -8.43 7.29 14.03
C CYS A 17 -7.48 8.30 14.72
N PRO A 18 -7.68 8.63 16.01
CA PRO A 18 -6.93 9.70 16.67
C PRO A 18 -5.45 9.37 16.92
N THR A 19 -4.96 8.22 16.43
CA THR A 19 -3.60 7.75 16.65
C THR A 19 -2.89 7.28 15.38
N CYS A 20 -3.47 7.45 14.19
CA CYS A 20 -2.71 7.25 12.95
C CYS A 20 -1.90 8.52 12.69
N PRO A 21 -0.56 8.50 12.77
CA PRO A 21 0.24 9.53 12.15
C PRO A 21 0.05 9.32 10.65
N VAL A 22 -0.95 9.99 10.06
CA VAL A 22 -0.87 10.27 8.64
C VAL A 22 0.18 11.36 8.55
N ASP A 23 1.44 10.95 8.38
CA ASP A 23 2.52 11.84 7.96
C ASP A 23 2.15 12.34 6.56
N THR A 24 1.17 13.24 6.51
CA THR A 24 0.92 14.07 5.35
C THR A 24 2.09 15.03 5.36
N PRO A 25 3.02 14.95 4.38
CA PRO A 25 4.14 15.88 4.36
C PRO A 25 3.55 17.29 4.37
N SER A 26 3.89 18.03 5.43
CA SER A 26 3.46 19.40 5.63
C SER A 26 3.75 20.17 4.35
N ARG A 27 2.71 20.77 3.76
CA ARG A 27 2.73 21.47 2.47
C ARG A 27 3.58 22.74 2.59
N GLY A 28 4.89 22.56 2.65
CA GLY A 28 5.89 23.62 2.59
C GLY A 28 5.88 24.28 1.20
N ALA A 29 6.19 25.57 1.17
CA ALA A 29 6.21 26.36 -0.05
C ALA A 29 7.16 25.75 -1.11
N VAL A 30 6.58 25.42 -2.26
CA VAL A 30 7.19 24.70 -3.39
C VAL A 30 8.33 25.51 -4.01
N ASN A 31 9.55 25.00 -3.94
CA ASN A 31 10.67 25.44 -4.77
C ASN A 31 10.73 24.46 -5.95
N GLY A 32 10.21 24.84 -7.11
CA GLY A 32 9.80 23.92 -8.18
C GLY A 32 10.83 22.88 -8.67
N ASN A 33 12.13 23.10 -8.48
CA ASN A 33 13.15 22.07 -8.76
C ASN A 33 13.40 21.13 -7.57
N ASN A 34 13.36 21.63 -6.33
CA ASN A 34 13.58 20.82 -5.13
C ASN A 34 12.40 19.89 -4.84
N ASP A 35 11.19 20.30 -5.20
CA ASP A 35 9.97 19.52 -4.96
C ASP A 35 9.89 18.25 -5.81
N TYR A 36 10.32 18.34 -7.07
CA TYR A 36 10.39 17.18 -7.95
C TYR A 36 11.41 16.17 -7.42
N ASP A 37 12.62 16.61 -7.07
CA ASP A 37 13.66 15.75 -6.51
C ASP A 37 13.23 15.13 -5.17
N THR A 38 12.52 15.90 -4.33
CA THR A 38 11.97 15.41 -3.06
C THR A 38 10.94 14.30 -3.31
N LEU A 39 10.03 14.49 -4.28
CA LEU A 39 9.04 13.49 -4.65
C LEU A 39 9.68 12.23 -5.23
N VAL A 40 10.67 12.38 -6.12
CA VAL A 40 11.38 11.25 -6.73
C VAL A 40 12.13 10.45 -5.67
N ASN A 41 12.82 11.13 -4.75
CA ASN A 41 13.53 10.48 -3.65
C ASN A 41 12.53 9.74 -2.74
N PHE A 42 11.42 10.39 -2.39
CA PHE A 42 10.35 9.75 -1.61
C PHE A 42 9.83 8.46 -2.29
N LEU A 43 9.52 8.50 -3.58
CA LEU A 43 9.05 7.32 -4.32
C LEU A 43 10.12 6.22 -4.41
N SER A 44 11.39 6.61 -4.57
CA SER A 44 12.51 5.67 -4.63
C SER A 44 12.72 4.97 -3.28
N ASP A 45 12.61 5.70 -2.17
CA ASP A 45 12.74 5.16 -0.82
C ASP A 45 11.59 4.20 -0.46
N GLN A 46 10.42 4.39 -1.06
CA GLN A 46 9.29 3.47 -0.89
C GLN A 46 9.45 2.16 -1.69
N SER A 47 10.30 2.13 -2.71
CA SER A 47 10.50 0.93 -3.55
C SER A 47 11.31 -0.14 -2.81
N ILE A 48 10.70 -1.32 -2.65
CA ILE A 48 11.31 -2.42 -1.92
C ILE A 48 12.50 -2.99 -2.71
N GLY A 49 13.69 -2.96 -2.09
CA GLY A 49 14.93 -3.47 -2.66
C GLY A 49 15.63 -2.55 -3.65
N GLU A 50 15.30 -1.25 -3.67
CA GLU A 50 15.99 -0.25 -4.51
C GLU A 50 17.48 -0.08 -4.15
N HIS A 51 17.82 -0.23 -2.86
CA HIS A 51 19.19 -0.12 -2.36
C HIS A 51 19.87 -1.48 -2.15
N GLU A 52 19.25 -2.56 -2.64
CA GLU A 52 19.77 -3.91 -2.47
C GLU A 52 21.12 -4.06 -3.20
N ARG A 53 21.98 -4.88 -2.61
CA ARG A 53 23.38 -4.98 -2.99
C ARG A 53 23.76 -6.45 -3.11
N VAL A 54 24.21 -6.84 -4.30
CA VAL A 54 24.53 -8.23 -4.61
C VAL A 54 26.04 -8.41 -4.68
N SER A 55 26.52 -9.53 -4.10
CA SER A 55 27.91 -9.94 -4.17
C SER A 55 28.27 -10.46 -5.55
N VAL A 56 29.39 -10.01 -6.09
CA VAL A 56 29.91 -10.41 -7.39
C VAL A 56 30.92 -11.54 -7.19
N PRO A 57 30.67 -12.75 -7.73
CA PRO A 57 31.51 -13.93 -7.46
C PRO A 57 32.96 -13.80 -7.92
N PHE A 58 33.23 -12.96 -8.92
CA PHE A 58 34.53 -12.92 -9.60
C PHE A 58 35.56 -12.04 -8.89
N ASP A 59 35.13 -10.93 -8.29
CA ASP A 59 36.03 -9.94 -7.69
C ASP A 59 35.77 -9.73 -6.19
N GLY A 60 34.81 -10.46 -5.60
CA GLY A 60 34.43 -10.32 -4.20
C GLY A 60 33.83 -8.95 -3.85
N SER A 61 33.51 -8.12 -4.86
CA SER A 61 32.92 -6.81 -4.67
C SER A 61 31.41 -6.91 -4.48
N THR A 62 30.82 -5.92 -3.82
CA THR A 62 29.37 -5.78 -3.71
C THR A 62 28.89 -4.63 -4.57
N ARG A 63 27.96 -4.89 -5.49
CA ARG A 63 27.44 -3.90 -6.44
C ARG A 63 25.95 -3.63 -6.18
N LYS A 64 25.51 -2.40 -6.46
CA LYS A 64 24.09 -2.03 -6.38
C LYS A 64 23.31 -2.85 -7.40
N LEU A 65 22.21 -3.47 -6.96
CA LEU A 65 21.26 -4.13 -7.83
C LEU A 65 20.41 -3.07 -8.53
N VAL A 66 20.53 -2.97 -9.86
CA VAL A 66 19.72 -2.06 -10.67
C VAL A 66 18.65 -2.87 -11.39
N TYR A 67 17.39 -2.50 -11.16
CA TYR A 67 16.26 -3.11 -11.85
C TYR A 67 16.05 -2.42 -13.20
N CYS A 68 16.10 -3.18 -14.28
CA CYS A 68 16.13 -2.63 -15.65
C CYS A 68 14.90 -3.00 -16.49
N ASP A 69 13.89 -3.65 -15.92
CA ASP A 69 12.72 -4.16 -16.67
C ASP A 69 11.39 -3.66 -16.11
N PHE A 70 11.31 -2.34 -15.89
CA PHE A 70 10.08 -1.66 -15.46
C PHE A 70 8.93 -1.78 -16.48
N THR A 71 9.25 -2.14 -17.73
CA THR A 71 8.25 -2.41 -18.77
C THR A 71 7.54 -3.74 -18.57
N ALA A 72 8.23 -4.78 -18.11
CA ALA A 72 7.62 -6.07 -17.86
C ALA A 72 6.86 -6.10 -16.53
N SER A 73 7.44 -5.51 -15.48
CA SER A 73 6.78 -5.42 -14.17
C SER A 73 7.29 -4.23 -13.34
N GLY A 74 6.41 -3.66 -12.53
CA GLY A 74 6.81 -2.72 -11.49
C GLY A 74 7.45 -3.42 -10.29
N ARG A 75 8.20 -2.68 -9.46
CA ARG A 75 8.64 -3.16 -8.15
C ARG A 75 7.56 -2.93 -7.09
N SER A 76 7.51 -3.79 -6.08
CA SER A 76 6.66 -3.59 -4.91
C SER A 76 7.04 -2.31 -4.16
N VAL A 77 6.03 -1.64 -3.62
CA VAL A 77 6.16 -0.37 -2.90
C VAL A 77 5.62 -0.54 -1.50
N SER A 78 6.38 -0.12 -0.49
CA SER A 78 6.08 -0.34 0.93
C SER A 78 4.68 0.12 1.32
N ALA A 79 4.23 1.29 0.87
CA ALA A 79 2.90 1.81 1.15
C ALA A 79 1.75 0.86 0.72
N ILE A 80 1.89 0.19 -0.44
CA ILE A 80 0.87 -0.74 -0.93
C ILE A 80 0.89 -2.03 -0.11
N GLU A 81 2.07 -2.57 0.16
CA GLU A 81 2.23 -3.80 0.95
C GLU A 81 1.72 -3.62 2.39
N GLU A 82 1.96 -2.44 2.97
CA GLU A 82 1.44 -2.07 4.28
C GLU A 82 -0.08 -1.96 4.27
N PHE A 83 -0.68 -1.32 3.26
CA PHE A 83 -2.13 -1.24 3.13
C PHE A 83 -2.78 -2.63 3.00
N ILE A 84 -2.23 -3.48 2.13
CA ILE A 84 -2.73 -4.86 1.96
C ILE A 84 -2.66 -5.61 3.29
N THR A 85 -1.52 -5.56 3.97
CA THR A 85 -1.30 -6.32 5.20
C THR A 85 -2.14 -5.80 6.37
N SER A 86 -2.21 -4.48 6.54
CA SER A 86 -2.87 -3.83 7.69
C SER A 86 -4.38 -3.68 7.54
N THR A 87 -4.87 -3.47 6.31
CA THR A 87 -6.27 -3.08 6.06
C THR A 87 -7.06 -4.17 5.36
N VAL A 88 -6.47 -4.80 4.34
CA VAL A 88 -7.17 -5.81 3.53
C VAL A 88 -7.13 -7.18 4.20
N CYS A 89 -5.94 -7.68 4.54
CA CYS A 89 -5.75 -9.03 5.09
C CYS A 89 -6.60 -9.36 6.32
N PRO A 90 -6.81 -8.47 7.31
CA PRO A 90 -7.60 -8.82 8.50
C PRO A 90 -9.07 -9.14 8.23
N THR A 91 -9.62 -8.61 7.14
CA THR A 91 -11.03 -8.81 6.75
C THR A 91 -11.19 -9.62 5.46
N TYR A 92 -10.09 -10.13 4.93
CA TYR A 92 -10.09 -10.94 3.72
C TYR A 92 -10.84 -12.25 3.93
N ALA A 93 -11.80 -12.52 3.07
CA ALA A 93 -12.54 -13.77 3.05
C ALA A 93 -12.93 -14.15 1.64
N ASN A 94 -13.20 -15.45 1.46
CA ASN A 94 -13.62 -15.97 0.17
C ASN A 94 -14.94 -15.34 -0.29
N THR A 95 -15.03 -14.95 -1.56
CA THR A 95 -16.15 -14.20 -2.14
C THR A 95 -17.32 -15.07 -2.60
N HIS A 96 -17.22 -16.40 -2.45
CA HIS A 96 -18.27 -17.34 -2.87
C HIS A 96 -19.56 -17.31 -2.03
N SER A 97 -19.63 -16.52 -0.95
CA SER A 97 -20.85 -16.33 -0.15
C SER A 97 -20.84 -15.00 0.57
N LEU A 98 -21.94 -14.23 0.51
CA LEU A 98 -22.08 -12.93 1.21
C LEU A 98 -22.60 -13.07 2.66
N ALA A 99 -22.61 -14.29 3.20
CA ALA A 99 -23.21 -14.59 4.49
C ALA A 99 -22.42 -14.00 5.68
N SER A 100 -21.13 -13.71 5.52
CA SER A 100 -20.29 -13.10 6.56
C SER A 100 -19.97 -11.63 6.27
N ALA A 101 -19.68 -10.87 7.34
CA ALA A 101 -19.23 -9.49 7.21
C ALA A 101 -17.92 -9.36 6.41
N THR A 102 -16.97 -10.29 6.62
CA THR A 102 -15.68 -10.31 5.93
C THR A 102 -15.81 -10.61 4.43
N ALA A 103 -16.73 -11.50 4.05
CA ALA A 103 -16.96 -11.80 2.64
C ALA A 103 -17.62 -10.62 1.91
N ARG A 104 -18.52 -9.89 2.59
CA ARG A 104 -19.07 -8.63 2.07
C ARG A 104 -17.99 -7.57 1.92
N GLN A 105 -17.10 -7.44 2.92
CA GLN A 105 -15.99 -6.48 2.86
C GLN A 105 -15.04 -6.78 1.68
N THR A 106 -14.68 -8.04 1.47
CA THR A 106 -13.80 -8.44 0.35
C THR A 106 -14.46 -8.13 -1.01
N MET A 107 -15.78 -8.28 -1.11
CA MET A 107 -16.52 -7.86 -2.30
C MET A 107 -16.52 -6.34 -2.50
N HIS A 108 -16.64 -5.55 -1.44
CA HIS A 108 -16.53 -4.09 -1.52
C HIS A 108 -15.15 -3.66 -2.03
N TYR A 109 -14.06 -4.17 -1.45
CA TYR A 109 -12.71 -3.89 -1.96
C TYR A 109 -12.56 -4.21 -3.45
N ARG A 110 -13.19 -5.29 -3.91
CA ARG A 110 -13.15 -5.69 -5.33
C ARG A 110 -13.91 -4.73 -6.24
N GLU A 111 -15.07 -4.24 -5.82
CA GLU A 111 -15.82 -3.27 -6.62
C GLU A 111 -15.14 -1.89 -6.58
N GLU A 112 -14.63 -1.44 -5.42
CA GLU A 112 -13.83 -0.21 -5.31
C GLU A 112 -12.60 -0.23 -6.23
N ALA A 113 -11.92 -1.38 -6.34
CA ALA A 113 -10.77 -1.53 -7.23
C ALA A 113 -11.13 -1.50 -8.73
N ARG A 114 -12.41 -1.67 -9.08
CA ARG A 114 -12.90 -1.63 -10.47
C ARG A 114 -13.43 -0.25 -10.85
N ASP A 115 -14.02 0.45 -9.90
CA ASP A 115 -14.52 1.80 -10.10
C ASP A 115 -13.32 2.73 -10.38
N LYS A 116 -13.34 3.34 -11.57
CA LYS A 116 -12.25 4.18 -12.11
C LYS A 116 -12.45 5.64 -11.74
#